data_AF-A0A7L0TKP7-F1
#
_entry.id   AF-A0A7L0TKP7-F1
#
_cell.length_a   1.000
_cell.length_b   1.000
_cell.length_c   1.000
_cell.angle_alpha   90.00
_cell.angle_beta   90.00
_cell.angle_gamma   90.00
#
_symmetry.space_group_name_H-M   'P 1'
#
loop_
_entity.id
_entity.type
_entity.pdbx_description
1 polymer ?
#
loop_
_entity_poly.entity_id
_entity_poly.type
_entity_poly.pdbx_seq_one_letter_code
_entity_poly.pdbx_strand_id
1 'polypeptide(L)' 'AAVTCLGSKCLNATRRPTAEEFERFLPWFLHDRPTLQCAKGGLGAYDTAVSMDAEGTILGE' A
#
# COMPACT_ATOMS: atom_id res chain seq x y z
N ALA A 1 1.59 -12.41 12.35
CA ALA A 1 1.54 -12.76 10.92
C ALA A 1 0.18 -13.37 10.62
N ALA A 2 -0.57 -12.82 9.67
CA ALA A 2 -1.85 -13.40 9.28
C ALA A 2 -1.58 -14.60 8.37
N VAL A 3 -1.95 -15.78 8.85
CA VAL A 3 -1.75 -17.03 8.11
C VAL A 3 -3.05 -17.30 7.35
N THR A 4 -2.99 -17.17 6.03
CA THR A 4 -4.09 -17.59 5.15
C THR A 4 -3.77 -19.00 4.66
N CYS A 5 -4.55 -19.98 5.07
CA CYS A 5 -4.42 -21.36 4.58
C CYS A 5 -5.47 -21.60 3.49
N LEU A 6 -5.01 -21.80 2.25
CA LEU A 6 -5.84 -22.25 1.13
C LEU A 6 -5.32 -23.62 0.68
N GLY A 7 -6.17 -24.65 0.72
CA GLY A 7 -5.81 -25.99 0.22
C GLY A 7 -4.62 -26.63 0.94
N SER A 8 -4.62 -26.64 2.27
CA SER A 8 -3.60 -27.30 3.12
C SER A 8 -2.18 -26.70 3.06
N LYS A 9 -1.99 -25.58 2.36
CA LYS A 9 -0.75 -24.80 2.38
C LYS A 9 -1.03 -23.48 3.09
N CYS A 10 -0.36 -23.29 4.21
CA CYS A 10 -0.39 -22.03 4.93
C CYS A 10 0.68 -21.11 4.32
N LEU A 11 0.22 -20.15 3.53
CA LEU A 11 1.10 -19.13 2.99
C LEU A 11 1.37 -18.13 4.11
N ASN A 12 2.64 -17.72 4.27
CA ASN A 12 2.99 -16.53 5.04
C ASN A 12 2.55 -15.31 4.21
N ALA A 13 1.23 -15.12 4.10
CA ALA A 13 0.56 -14.35 3.06
C ALA A 13 0.63 -12.84 3.30
N THR A 14 1.43 -12.37 4.25
CA THR A 14 1.42 -10.96 4.62
C THR A 14 2.79 -10.49 5.08
N ARG A 15 3.64 -10.16 4.11
CA ARG A 15 4.77 -9.28 4.35
C ARG A 15 4.23 -7.86 4.50
N ARG A 16 4.42 -7.25 5.68
CA ARG A 16 4.32 -5.79 5.81
C ARG A 16 5.66 -5.20 5.35
N PRO A 17 5.67 -4.10 4.57
CA PRO A 17 6.90 -3.43 4.20
C PRO A 17 7.66 -2.96 5.46
N THR A 18 8.97 -2.78 5.34
CA THR A 18 9.73 -2.02 6.34
C THR A 18 9.30 -0.55 6.30
N ALA A 19 9.67 0.25 7.31
CA ALA A 19 9.39 1.69 7.31
C ALA A 19 9.95 2.37 6.04
N GLU A 20 11.21 2.07 5.71
CA GLU A 20 11.88 2.61 4.52
C GLU A 20 11.16 2.23 3.21
N GLU A 21 10.73 0.98 3.05
CA GLU A 21 9.96 0.57 1.87
C GLU A 21 8.59 1.24 1.81
N PHE A 22 7.93 1.40 2.97
CA PHE A 22 6.63 2.03 3.05
C PHE A 22 6.69 3.50 2.63
N GLU A 23 7.59 4.27 3.25
CA GLU A 23 7.80 5.69 2.93
C GLU A 23 8.20 5.88 1.46
N ARG A 24 9.07 5.00 0.92
CA ARG A 24 9.51 5.07 -0.46
C ARG A 24 8.41 4.80 -1.49
N PHE A 25 7.55 3.80 -1.24
CA PHE A 25 6.59 3.33 -2.25
C PHE A 25 5.16 3.86 -2.08
N LEU A 26 4.81 4.39 -0.90
CA LEU A 26 3.48 4.94 -0.66
C LEU A 26 3.11 6.08 -1.63
N PRO A 27 3.98 7.07 -1.93
CA PRO A 27 3.63 8.13 -2.87
C PRO A 27 3.31 7.60 -4.27
N TRP A 28 3.99 6.53 -4.71
CA TRP A 28 3.73 5.90 -6.01
C TRP A 28 2.36 5.23 -6.00
N PHE A 29 2.00 4.52 -4.93
CA PHE A 29 0.69 3.91 -4.79
C PHE A 29 -0.44 4.95 -4.85
N LEU A 30 -0.31 6.09 -4.15
CA LEU A 30 -1.34 7.14 -4.16
C LEU A 30 -1.57 7.77 -5.54
N HIS A 31 -0.57 7.75 -6.41
CA HIS A 31 -0.68 8.24 -7.78
C HIS A 31 -0.94 7.13 -8.81
N ASP A 32 -0.93 5.87 -8.39
CA ASP A 32 -1.18 4.74 -9.29
C ASP A 32 -2.67 4.63 -9.63
N ARG A 33 -2.96 4.53 -10.93
CA ARG A 33 -4.33 4.46 -11.44
C ARG A 33 -4.77 3.00 -11.51
N PRO A 34 -5.93 2.62 -10.95
CA PRO A 34 -6.43 1.26 -11.09
C PRO A 34 -6.65 0.91 -12.57
N THR A 35 -6.23 -0.30 -12.95
CA THR A 35 -6.35 -0.86 -14.31
C THR A 35 -6.92 -2.28 -14.26
N LEU A 36 -7.21 -2.87 -15.42
CA LEU A 36 -7.62 -4.28 -15.49
C LEU A 36 -6.52 -5.25 -15.03
N GLN A 37 -5.24 -4.86 -15.15
CA GLN A 37 -4.10 -5.66 -14.70
C GLN A 37 -3.81 -5.48 -13.21
N CYS A 38 -4.10 -4.30 -12.65
CA CYS A 38 -3.99 -4.00 -11.23
C CYS A 38 -5.23 -3.24 -10.74
N ALA A 39 -6.18 -3.98 -10.16
CA ALA A 39 -7.47 -3.41 -9.75
C ALA A 39 -7.37 -2.43 -8.55
N LYS A 40 -6.22 -2.36 -7.87
CA LYS A 40 -6.00 -1.54 -6.67
C LYS A 40 -4.89 -0.53 -6.93
N GLY A 41 -5.25 0.73 -7.08
CA GLY A 41 -4.34 1.87 -7.11
C GLY A 41 -4.90 2.99 -6.24
N GLY A 42 -4.04 3.73 -5.57
CA GLY A 42 -4.44 4.75 -4.60
C GLY A 42 -5.18 5.92 -5.23
N LEU A 43 -4.93 6.23 -6.51
CA LEU A 43 -5.58 7.33 -7.21
C LEU A 43 -7.10 7.17 -7.33
N GLY A 44 -7.61 5.95 -7.21
CA GLY A 44 -9.05 5.68 -7.31
C GLY A 44 -9.83 5.96 -6.02
N ALA A 45 -9.18 6.18 -4.88
CA ALA A 45 -9.88 6.26 -3.59
C ALA A 45 -9.13 6.99 -2.46
N TYR A 46 -7.79 7.00 -2.47
CA TYR A 46 -6.97 7.37 -1.31
C TYR A 46 -6.00 8.53 -1.57
N ASP A 47 -5.91 9.04 -2.79
CA ASP A 47 -5.00 10.14 -3.19
C ASP A 47 -5.18 11.42 -2.38
N THR A 48 -6.40 11.69 -1.93
CA THR A 48 -6.75 12.84 -1.09
C THR A 48 -6.96 12.48 0.38
N ALA A 49 -6.91 11.19 0.72
CA ALA A 49 -7.15 10.69 2.07
C ALA A 49 -5.88 10.67 2.94
N VAL A 50 -4.71 10.87 2.34
CA VAL A 50 -3.41 10.88 3.02
C VAL A 50 -2.70 12.18 2.66
N SER A 51 -2.39 13.01 3.66
CA SER A 51 -1.65 14.25 3.49
C SER A 51 -0.16 14.03 3.77
N MET A 52 0.72 14.61 2.96
CA MET A 52 2.17 14.52 3.13
C MET A 52 2.85 15.87 2.98
N ASP A 53 4.00 16.04 3.62
CA ASP A 53 4.92 17.15 3.34
C ASP A 53 5.69 16.93 2.02
N ALA A 54 6.59 17.87 1.71
CA ALA A 54 7.39 17.83 0.48
C ALA A 54 8.41 16.67 0.48
N GLU A 55 8.75 16.16 1.66
CA GLU A 55 9.70 15.08 1.89
C GLU A 55 9.02 13.70 1.87
N GLY A 56 7.68 13.64 1.81
CA GLY A 56 6.89 12.41 1.77
C GLY A 56 6.49 11.86 3.14
N THR A 57 6.69 12.64 4.21
CA THR A 57 6.26 12.29 5.57
C THR A 57 4.75 12.47 5.67
N ILE A 58 4.05 11.48 6.21
CA ILE A 58 2.60 11.59 6.46
C ILE A 58 2.36 12.61 7.57
N LEU A 59 1.53 13.62 7.27
CA LEU A 59 1.06 14.59 8.24
C LEU A 59 -0.10 13.96 9.02
N GLY A 60 0.07 13.81 10.34
CA GLY A 60 -1.02 13.40 11.22
C GLY A 60 -2.03 14.53 11.40
N GLU A 61 -3.32 14.18 11.43
CA GLU A 61 -4.41 15.09 11.83
C GLU A 61 -4.48 15.25 13.36
#